data_AF-A0A7G5ZGI6-F1
#
_entry.id   AF-A0A7G5ZGI6-F1
#
_cell.length_a   1.000
_cell.length_b   1.000
_cell.length_c   1.000
_cell.angle_alpha   90.00
_cell.angle_beta   90.00
_cell.angle_gamma   90.00
#
_symmetry.space_group_name_H-M   'P 1'
#
loop_
_entity.id
_entity.type
_entity.pdbx_description
1 polymer ?
#
loop_
_entity_poly.entity_id
_entity_poly.type
_entity_poly.pdbx_seq_one_letter_code
_entity_poly.pdbx_strand_id
1 'polypeptide(L)'
;MQNSFIKHGVLGLVLLAAAGAASAHRPWMLPTSTIVESKDAWVTIDGAISEGLFDVDHMPLRMDGALVTGPDGNTAPAPAAVMGKMRASIDLPLPKEGTYRIALVSTNVMGSYKVGEEVKRFRASEADFARQVPAGAQDLRKTITHQRIETFVSAHKTNDAALKPTGKGLEMVPLTHPNDLRANETMRVRFLLDGKPLPNLPFSLVPGGVRYRGVAGEIRLTTDAKGEASFKLPAANMYWMNAAYPPNPGKGPAPDNGPAETRRYAYTATLEALPE
;
A
#
# COMPACT_ATOMS: atom_id res chain seq x y z
N MET A 1 -29.68 -57.21 22.39
CA MET A 1 -28.25 -56.94 22.61
C MET A 1 -27.94 -55.58 22.02
N GLN A 2 -27.43 -54.68 22.85
CA GLN A 2 -26.97 -53.34 22.50
C GLN A 2 -25.83 -53.41 21.48
N ASN A 3 -25.76 -52.44 20.56
CA ASN A 3 -24.48 -51.86 20.19
C ASN A 3 -24.66 -50.38 19.85
N SER A 4 -23.99 -49.58 20.68
CA SER A 4 -23.80 -48.13 20.61
C SER A 4 -22.67 -47.79 19.61
N PHE A 5 -22.50 -46.48 19.37
CA PHE A 5 -21.41 -45.82 18.63
C PHE A 5 -21.61 -45.86 17.11
N ILE A 6 -21.61 -44.74 16.36
CA ILE A 6 -20.65 -43.64 16.36
C ILE A 6 -21.36 -42.36 15.84
N LYS A 7 -21.36 -41.28 16.63
CA LYS A 7 -21.62 -39.91 16.19
C LYS A 7 -20.30 -39.22 15.86
N HIS A 8 -19.89 -39.20 14.59
CA HIS A 8 -18.87 -38.30 14.03
C HIS A 8 -19.25 -38.12 12.55
N GLY A 9 -19.73 -36.97 12.08
CA GLY A 9 -18.93 -35.76 11.96
C GLY A 9 -18.27 -35.74 10.57
N VAL A 10 -18.98 -35.28 9.54
CA VAL A 10 -18.39 -34.91 8.25
C VAL A 10 -19.00 -33.59 7.82
N LEU A 11 -18.47 -32.49 8.38
CA LEU A 11 -18.57 -31.18 7.77
C LEU A 11 -17.41 -31.10 6.78
N GLY A 12 -17.67 -31.48 5.52
CA GLY A 12 -16.68 -31.49 4.46
C GLY A 12 -16.33 -30.07 4.00
N LEU A 13 -15.03 -29.78 4.05
CA LEU A 13 -14.31 -28.59 3.56
C LEU A 13 -15.04 -27.74 2.50
N VAL A 14 -15.36 -26.49 2.85
CA VAL A 14 -15.37 -25.37 1.90
C VAL A 14 -14.17 -24.49 2.23
N LEU A 15 -13.00 -24.79 1.65
CA LEU A 15 -11.79 -23.99 1.81
C LEU A 15 -11.00 -23.79 0.50
N LEU A 16 -11.57 -24.15 -0.65
CA LEU A 16 -10.94 -23.94 -1.95
C LEU A 16 -11.75 -22.94 -2.78
N ALA A 17 -11.35 -21.66 -2.75
CA ALA A 17 -11.53 -20.70 -3.86
C ALA A 17 -11.04 -19.27 -3.57
N ALA A 18 -10.57 -18.94 -2.36
CA ALA A 18 -9.89 -17.66 -2.13
C ALA A 18 -8.39 -17.78 -2.47
N ALA A 19 -8.06 -18.28 -3.66
CA ALA A 19 -6.78 -17.97 -4.29
C ALA A 19 -6.83 -16.47 -4.60
N GLY A 20 -6.48 -15.66 -3.61
CA GLY A 20 -6.43 -14.21 -3.72
C GLY A 20 -5.58 -13.90 -4.95
N ALA A 21 -6.23 -13.34 -5.96
CA ALA A 21 -5.58 -12.91 -7.17
C ALA A 21 -4.44 -11.98 -6.77
N ALA A 22 -3.20 -12.49 -6.80
CA ALA A 22 -2.02 -11.69 -6.67
C ALA A 22 -2.13 -10.58 -7.72
N SER A 23 -2.17 -9.32 -7.27
CA SER A 23 -1.92 -8.22 -8.20
C SER A 23 -0.55 -8.49 -8.81
N ALA A 24 -0.52 -8.77 -10.11
CA ALA A 24 0.72 -9.01 -10.84
C ALA A 24 1.57 -7.73 -10.90
N HIS A 25 0.98 -6.56 -10.65
CA HIS A 25 1.69 -5.29 -10.63
C HIS A 25 1.78 -4.79 -9.19
N ARG A 26 3.01 -4.76 -8.66
CA ARG A 26 3.31 -4.34 -7.28
C ARG A 26 4.13 -3.06 -7.34
N PRO A 27 3.53 -1.87 -7.14
CA PRO A 27 4.30 -0.64 -7.03
C PRO A 27 5.08 -0.64 -5.72
N TRP A 28 6.31 -0.13 -5.73
CA TRP A 28 7.11 0.02 -4.51
C TRP A 28 8.01 1.25 -4.60
N MET A 29 8.36 1.78 -3.43
CA MET A 29 9.47 2.72 -3.23
C MET A 29 10.47 2.04 -2.28
N LEU A 30 11.72 1.90 -2.68
CA LEU A 30 12.76 1.18 -1.95
C LEU A 30 13.92 2.13 -1.66
N PRO A 31 14.18 2.47 -0.38
CA PRO A 31 15.35 3.23 -0.01
C PRO A 31 16.62 2.37 -0.09
N THR A 32 17.76 2.96 -0.42
CA THR A 32 19.08 2.29 -0.35
C THR A 32 19.51 1.96 1.07
N SER A 33 18.99 2.68 2.07
CA SER A 33 19.10 2.38 3.50
C SER A 33 17.91 2.96 4.25
N THR A 34 17.45 2.31 5.31
CA THR A 34 16.43 2.89 6.20
C THR A 34 17.01 3.62 7.41
N ILE A 35 18.31 3.45 7.68
CA ILE A 35 19.06 4.18 8.71
C ILE A 35 20.34 4.76 8.07
N VAL A 36 20.54 6.07 8.19
CA VAL A 36 21.69 6.78 7.62
C VAL A 36 22.49 7.44 8.73
N GLU A 37 23.76 7.03 8.87
CA GLU A 37 24.67 7.51 9.92
C GLU A 37 25.78 8.44 9.39
N SER A 38 25.79 8.75 8.10
CA SER A 38 26.78 9.65 7.53
C SER A 38 26.52 11.11 7.94
N LYS A 39 27.59 11.86 8.22
CA LYS A 39 27.53 13.28 8.57
C LYS A 39 26.79 14.12 7.52
N ASP A 40 27.03 13.82 6.24
CA ASP A 40 26.26 14.34 5.12
C ASP A 40 25.25 13.25 4.73
N ALA A 41 24.12 13.19 5.44
CA ALA A 41 23.14 12.13 5.29
C ALA A 41 22.35 12.28 3.98
N TRP A 42 22.40 11.24 3.14
CA TRP A 42 21.66 11.11 1.90
C TRP A 42 21.07 9.71 1.78
N VAL A 43 19.95 9.60 1.08
CA VAL A 43 19.36 8.31 0.70
C VAL A 43 18.86 8.40 -0.74
N THR A 44 19.04 7.33 -1.51
CA THR A 44 18.40 7.19 -2.82
C THR A 44 17.14 6.35 -2.63
N ILE A 45 16.01 6.83 -3.15
CA ILE A 45 14.75 6.09 -3.18
C ILE A 45 14.50 5.63 -4.62
N ASP A 46 14.55 4.33 -4.86
CA ASP A 46 14.17 3.74 -6.14
C ASP A 46 12.66 3.45 -6.17
N GLY A 47 12.01 3.62 -7.32
CA GLY A 47 10.60 3.34 -7.53
C GLY A 47 10.33 2.56 -8.81
N ALA A 48 9.66 1.41 -8.68
CA ALA A 48 9.20 0.62 -9.82
C ALA A 48 7.83 -0.02 -9.55
N ILE A 49 7.22 -0.50 -10.62
CA ILE A 49 6.08 -1.41 -10.59
C ILE A 49 6.61 -2.72 -11.16
N SER A 50 6.41 -3.82 -10.44
CA SER A 50 7.04 -5.10 -10.78
C SER A 50 6.09 -6.29 -10.74
N GLU A 51 6.47 -7.34 -11.48
CA GLU A 51 5.90 -8.69 -11.35
C GLU A 51 6.60 -9.47 -10.23
N GLY A 52 7.94 -9.49 -10.24
CA GLY A 52 8.77 -9.90 -9.10
C GLY A 52 8.92 -8.77 -8.09
N LEU A 53 8.51 -8.98 -6.84
CA LEU A 53 8.60 -7.92 -5.83
C LEU A 53 10.05 -7.45 -5.63
N PHE A 54 10.27 -6.14 -5.73
CA PHE A 54 11.58 -5.46 -5.72
C PHE A 54 12.51 -5.79 -6.90
N ASP A 55 12.07 -6.57 -7.89
CA ASP A 55 12.79 -6.76 -9.14
C ASP A 55 12.43 -5.62 -10.11
N VAL A 56 13.41 -5.07 -10.84
CA VAL A 56 13.18 -4.00 -11.81
C VAL A 56 12.83 -4.61 -13.17
N ASP A 57 11.61 -5.15 -13.31
CA ASP A 57 11.23 -6.05 -14.41
C ASP A 57 10.04 -5.61 -15.29
N HIS A 58 9.28 -4.58 -14.90
CA HIS A 58 8.08 -4.18 -15.63
C HIS A 58 8.06 -2.70 -16.08
N MET A 59 7.89 -1.72 -15.17
CA MET A 59 7.91 -0.30 -15.54
C MET A 59 8.29 0.62 -14.37
N PRO A 60 8.76 1.86 -14.60
CA PRO A 60 9.08 2.79 -13.52
C PRO A 60 7.81 3.22 -12.79
N LEU A 61 7.93 3.37 -11.47
CA LEU A 61 6.93 4.11 -10.70
C LEU A 61 7.19 5.59 -10.94
N ARG A 62 6.22 6.30 -11.52
CA ARG A 62 6.35 7.75 -11.68
C ARG A 62 6.22 8.43 -10.32
N MET A 63 7.34 8.92 -9.80
CA MET A 63 7.39 9.59 -8.49
C MET A 63 7.23 11.12 -8.59
N ASP A 64 6.71 11.61 -9.72
CA ASP A 64 6.25 12.99 -9.88
C ASP A 64 5.23 13.30 -8.76
N GLY A 65 5.49 14.33 -7.94
CA GLY A 65 4.61 14.71 -6.83
C GLY A 65 4.84 13.95 -5.52
N ALA A 66 5.94 13.19 -5.40
CA ALA A 66 6.37 12.66 -4.11
C ALA A 66 6.58 13.78 -3.08
N LEU A 67 6.17 13.53 -1.84
CA LEU A 67 6.29 14.44 -0.71
C LEU A 67 7.22 13.84 0.34
N VAL A 68 7.94 14.70 1.04
CA VAL A 68 8.81 14.35 2.17
C VAL A 68 8.30 15.08 3.40
N THR A 69 7.87 14.33 4.41
CA THR A 69 7.64 14.86 5.76
C THR A 69 8.89 14.63 6.59
N GLY A 70 9.51 15.70 7.09
CA GLY A 70 10.76 15.63 7.86
C GLY A 70 10.58 15.42 9.37
N PRO A 71 11.70 15.36 10.11
CA PRO A 71 11.72 15.13 11.56
C PRO A 71 11.05 16.21 12.41
N ASP A 72 10.76 17.36 11.83
CA ASP A 72 10.01 18.46 12.44
C ASP A 72 8.49 18.39 12.15
N GLY A 73 8.06 17.40 11.36
CA GLY A 73 6.69 17.23 10.90
C GLY A 73 6.32 18.11 9.70
N ASN A 74 7.24 18.94 9.21
CA ASN A 74 7.00 19.77 8.03
C ASN A 74 7.05 18.93 6.76
N THR A 75 6.16 19.22 5.81
CA THR A 75 6.09 18.50 4.54
C THR A 75 6.49 19.42 3.39
N ALA A 76 7.33 18.91 2.50
CA ALA A 76 7.76 19.60 1.28
C ALA A 76 7.76 18.62 0.08
N PRO A 77 7.73 19.11 -1.17
CA PRO A 77 8.00 18.26 -2.33
C PRO A 77 9.37 17.59 -2.23
N ALA A 78 9.45 16.33 -2.67
CA ALA A 78 10.71 15.64 -2.86
C ALA A 78 11.52 16.29 -4.00
N PRO A 79 12.86 16.12 -4.04
CA PRO A 79 13.65 16.41 -5.22
C PRO A 79 13.09 15.71 -6.46
N ALA A 80 13.30 16.31 -7.63
CA ALA A 80 12.82 15.74 -8.88
C ALA A 80 13.39 14.34 -9.12
N ALA A 81 12.52 13.39 -9.45
CA ALA A 81 12.95 12.03 -9.74
C ALA A 81 13.65 11.96 -11.11
N VAL A 82 14.74 11.20 -11.18
CA VAL A 82 15.36 10.78 -12.43
C VAL A 82 14.57 9.59 -12.98
N MET A 83 13.91 9.78 -14.12
CA MET A 83 13.10 8.74 -14.75
C MET A 83 13.93 7.90 -15.72
N GLY A 84 14.07 6.60 -15.44
CA GLY A 84 14.60 5.61 -16.37
C GLY A 84 13.51 4.83 -17.10
N LYS A 85 13.92 3.84 -17.92
CA LYS A 85 12.99 2.98 -18.67
C LYS A 85 12.23 1.99 -17.77
N MET A 86 12.84 1.54 -16.67
CA MET A 86 12.33 0.47 -15.81
C MET A 86 12.18 0.87 -14.34
N ARG A 87 12.87 1.94 -13.90
CA ARG A 87 12.82 2.50 -12.55
C ARG A 87 12.94 4.01 -12.59
N ALA A 88 12.43 4.68 -11.57
CA ALA A 88 12.76 6.07 -11.26
C ALA A 88 13.54 6.13 -9.95
N SER A 89 14.35 7.17 -9.75
CA SER A 89 15.15 7.35 -8.54
C SER A 89 15.06 8.79 -8.02
N ILE A 90 14.97 8.98 -6.71
CA ILE A 90 15.08 10.29 -6.04
C ILE A 90 16.30 10.24 -5.14
N ASP A 91 17.25 11.17 -5.32
CA ASP A 91 18.32 11.40 -4.36
C ASP A 91 17.88 12.44 -3.33
N LEU A 92 17.71 12.01 -2.09
CA LEU A 92 17.12 12.79 -1.01
C LEU A 92 18.17 13.16 0.04
N PRO A 93 18.46 14.47 0.24
CA PRO A 93 19.25 14.91 1.38
C PRO A 93 18.43 14.83 2.68
N LEU A 94 19.09 14.46 3.77
CA LEU A 94 18.52 14.33 5.11
C LEU A 94 19.19 15.32 6.08
N PRO A 95 18.92 16.64 5.95
CA PRO A 95 19.68 17.67 6.67
C PRO A 95 19.40 17.77 8.17
N LYS A 96 18.43 17.01 8.70
CA LYS A 96 18.03 17.01 10.11
C LYS A 96 18.06 15.60 10.64
N GLU A 97 18.54 15.42 11.86
CA GLU A 97 18.44 14.14 12.55
C GLU A 97 16.98 13.79 12.86
N GLY A 98 16.63 12.52 12.71
CA GLY A 98 15.28 12.01 12.94
C GLY A 98 14.70 11.30 11.73
N THR A 99 13.40 11.06 11.78
CA THR A 99 12.69 10.23 10.81
C THR A 99 12.01 11.07 9.73
N TYR A 100 12.11 10.58 8.51
CA TYR A 100 11.51 11.11 7.31
C TYR A 100 10.48 10.11 6.77
N ARG A 101 9.30 10.61 6.40
CA ARG A 101 8.31 9.85 5.61
C ARG A 101 8.38 10.35 4.17
N ILE A 102 8.61 9.43 3.24
CA ILE A 102 8.55 9.69 1.81
C ILE A 102 7.24 9.07 1.32
N ALA A 103 6.37 9.89 0.73
CA ALA A 103 5.02 9.47 0.32
C ALA A 103 4.73 9.88 -1.12
N LEU A 104 4.24 8.93 -1.92
CA LEU A 104 3.62 9.18 -3.21
C LEU A 104 2.12 8.92 -3.08
N VAL A 105 1.32 9.98 -3.21
CA VAL A 105 -0.14 9.93 -3.08
C VAL A 105 -0.77 10.33 -4.40
N SER A 106 -1.73 9.53 -4.87
CA SER A 106 -2.47 9.85 -6.10
C SER A 106 -3.95 9.52 -5.98
N THR A 107 -4.76 10.27 -6.71
CA THR A 107 -6.19 10.01 -6.88
C THR A 107 -6.47 9.88 -8.37
N ASN A 108 -6.88 8.70 -8.78
CA ASN A 108 -7.26 8.39 -10.16
C ASN A 108 -8.78 8.29 -10.27
N VAL A 109 -9.41 9.10 -11.12
CA VAL A 109 -10.83 8.94 -11.45
C VAL A 109 -10.98 8.34 -12.83
N MET A 110 -11.71 7.24 -12.89
CA MET A 110 -12.16 6.62 -14.14
C MET A 110 -13.68 6.58 -14.13
N GLY A 111 -14.32 6.70 -15.28
CA GLY A 111 -15.74 6.44 -15.35
C GLY A 111 -16.27 6.29 -16.76
N SER A 112 -17.58 6.14 -16.82
CA SER A 112 -18.34 6.00 -18.05
C SER A 112 -19.71 6.62 -17.92
N TYR A 113 -20.27 7.05 -19.04
CA TYR A 113 -21.66 7.52 -19.14
C TYR A 113 -22.20 7.24 -20.54
N LYS A 114 -23.53 7.29 -20.70
CA LYS A 114 -24.21 7.18 -21.98
C LYS A 114 -24.68 8.52 -22.51
N VAL A 115 -24.56 8.71 -23.82
CA VAL A 115 -25.23 9.79 -24.57
C VAL A 115 -25.97 9.12 -25.72
N GLY A 116 -27.30 9.06 -25.63
CA GLY A 116 -28.08 8.15 -26.47
C GLY A 116 -27.73 6.69 -26.17
N GLU A 117 -27.41 5.90 -27.20
CA GLU A 117 -26.99 4.50 -27.06
C GLU A 117 -25.48 4.32 -26.89
N GLU A 118 -24.67 5.38 -27.08
CA GLU A 118 -23.21 5.30 -27.01
C GLU A 118 -22.68 5.39 -25.58
N VAL A 119 -21.83 4.44 -25.19
CA VAL A 119 -21.08 4.48 -23.92
C VAL A 119 -19.75 5.21 -24.12
N LYS A 120 -19.56 6.34 -23.44
CA LYS A 120 -18.29 7.08 -23.38
C LYS A 120 -17.56 6.77 -22.10
N ARG A 121 -16.24 6.55 -22.19
CA ARG A 121 -15.33 6.37 -21.04
C ARG A 121 -14.44 7.60 -20.89
N PHE A 122 -14.07 7.92 -19.67
CA PHE A 122 -13.16 9.04 -19.38
C PHE A 122 -12.22 8.72 -18.22
N ARG A 123 -11.09 9.41 -18.19
CA ARG A 123 -10.11 9.43 -17.09
C ARG A 123 -9.76 10.88 -16.82
N ALA A 124 -10.03 11.37 -15.61
CA ALA A 124 -9.92 12.79 -15.28
C ALA A 124 -9.62 13.01 -13.79
N SER A 125 -9.43 14.27 -13.38
CA SER A 125 -9.51 14.65 -11.97
C SER A 125 -10.97 14.66 -11.50
N GLU A 126 -11.21 14.61 -10.19
CA GLU A 126 -12.58 14.68 -9.63
C GLU A 126 -13.26 16.03 -9.92
N ALA A 127 -12.48 17.11 -9.99
CA ALA A 127 -12.98 18.45 -10.33
C ALA A 127 -13.35 18.57 -11.83
N ASP A 128 -12.54 17.98 -12.71
CA ASP A 128 -12.80 18.02 -14.16
C ASP A 128 -13.92 17.08 -14.57
N PHE A 129 -14.17 16.02 -13.78
CA PHE A 129 -15.30 15.12 -13.98
C PHE A 129 -16.64 15.87 -14.07
N ALA A 130 -16.89 16.79 -13.13
CA ALA A 130 -18.14 17.56 -13.11
C ALA A 130 -18.31 18.47 -14.34
N ARG A 131 -17.21 18.83 -15.02
CA ARG A 131 -17.22 19.71 -16.20
C ARG A 131 -17.36 18.95 -17.52
N GLN A 132 -16.94 17.69 -17.57
CA GLN A 132 -16.88 16.90 -18.80
C GLN A 132 -18.12 16.03 -19.06
N VAL A 133 -18.98 15.84 -18.05
CA VAL A 133 -20.22 15.09 -18.21
C VAL A 133 -21.29 16.01 -18.80
N PRO A 134 -21.78 15.78 -20.03
CA PRO A 134 -22.79 16.63 -20.65
C PRO A 134 -24.14 16.53 -19.93
N ALA A 135 -24.93 17.60 -20.02
CA ALA A 135 -26.32 17.57 -19.55
C ALA A 135 -27.10 16.48 -20.33
N GLY A 136 -27.81 15.62 -19.60
CA GLY A 136 -28.56 14.49 -20.18
C GLY A 136 -27.78 13.18 -20.28
N ALA A 137 -26.53 13.11 -19.77
CA ALA A 137 -25.81 11.86 -19.65
C ALA A 137 -26.56 10.85 -18.76
N GLN A 138 -26.71 9.61 -19.23
CA GLN A 138 -27.36 8.52 -18.50
C GLN A 138 -26.34 7.50 -18.01
N ASP A 139 -26.73 6.63 -17.08
CA ASP A 139 -25.91 5.53 -16.57
C ASP A 139 -24.49 5.95 -16.13
N LEU A 140 -24.37 7.12 -15.50
CA LEU A 140 -23.10 7.65 -15.04
C LEU A 140 -22.51 6.75 -13.95
N ARG A 141 -21.35 6.16 -14.26
CA ARG A 141 -20.55 5.36 -13.33
C ARG A 141 -19.17 5.95 -13.18
N LYS A 142 -18.68 6.07 -11.96
CA LYS A 142 -17.29 6.45 -11.70
C LYS A 142 -16.65 5.62 -10.59
N THR A 143 -15.37 5.35 -10.76
CA THR A 143 -14.49 4.76 -9.77
C THR A 143 -13.39 5.75 -9.44
N ILE A 144 -13.27 6.09 -8.16
CA ILE A 144 -12.21 6.95 -7.62
C ILE A 144 -11.26 6.03 -6.87
N THR A 145 -10.00 5.99 -7.28
CA THR A 145 -8.96 5.18 -6.64
C THR A 145 -7.95 6.09 -5.98
N HIS A 146 -7.89 6.04 -4.65
CA HIS A 146 -6.87 6.70 -3.84
C HIS A 146 -5.72 5.71 -3.62
N GLN A 147 -4.49 6.12 -3.90
CA GLN A 147 -3.31 5.30 -3.71
C GLN A 147 -2.31 6.06 -2.85
N ARG A 148 -1.75 5.39 -1.86
CA ARG A 148 -0.65 5.87 -1.03
C ARG A 148 0.46 4.81 -1.06
N ILE A 149 1.65 5.23 -1.46
CA ILE A 149 2.87 4.41 -1.41
C ILE A 149 3.86 5.16 -0.53
N GLU A 150 4.43 4.49 0.46
CA GLU A 150 5.30 5.11 1.47
C GLU A 150 6.58 4.31 1.72
N THR A 151 7.61 5.02 2.18
CA THR A 151 8.76 4.43 2.87
C THR A 151 9.26 5.40 3.94
N PHE A 152 10.02 4.89 4.90
CA PHE A 152 10.52 5.64 6.04
C PHE A 152 12.03 5.50 6.15
N VAL A 153 12.72 6.60 6.42
CA VAL A 153 14.18 6.64 6.60
C VAL A 153 14.50 7.49 7.80
N SER A 154 15.44 7.04 8.65
CA SER A 154 15.92 7.80 9.80
C SER A 154 17.37 8.20 9.61
N ALA A 155 17.70 9.45 9.88
CA ALA A 155 19.08 9.94 9.94
C ALA A 155 19.52 10.04 11.40
N HIS A 156 20.53 9.26 11.79
CA HIS A 156 21.15 9.17 13.13
C HIS A 156 20.27 8.70 14.29
N LYS A 157 19.00 9.10 14.34
CA LYS A 157 18.05 8.73 15.39
C LYS A 157 16.63 8.68 14.83
N THR A 158 15.75 8.04 15.59
CA THR A 158 14.33 7.92 15.26
C THR A 158 13.50 8.99 15.97
N ASN A 159 12.42 9.44 15.35
CA ASN A 159 11.38 10.21 16.04
C ASN A 159 10.00 10.08 15.35
N ASP A 160 8.94 10.45 16.06
CA ASP A 160 7.58 10.15 15.59
C ASP A 160 6.93 11.30 14.79
N ALA A 161 7.61 12.44 14.64
CA ALA A 161 7.00 13.65 14.07
C ALA A 161 6.47 13.44 12.65
N ALA A 162 7.23 12.74 11.80
CA ALA A 162 6.85 12.42 10.43
C ALA A 162 5.80 11.29 10.32
N LEU A 163 5.54 10.56 11.41
CA LEU A 163 4.68 9.38 11.44
C LEU A 163 3.21 9.71 11.72
N LYS A 164 2.90 10.98 11.98
CA LYS A 164 1.53 11.45 12.21
C LYS A 164 0.67 11.22 10.94
N PRO A 165 -0.54 10.65 11.08
CA PRO A 165 -1.43 10.46 9.94
C PRO A 165 -1.90 11.79 9.37
N THR A 166 -2.24 11.79 8.09
CA THR A 166 -2.77 12.97 7.37
C THR A 166 -4.28 13.15 7.55
N GLY A 167 -4.97 12.12 8.03
CA GLY A 167 -6.42 12.03 8.13
C GLY A 167 -7.11 11.75 6.79
N LYS A 168 -6.39 11.36 5.74
CA LYS A 168 -6.93 11.22 4.37
C LYS A 168 -6.61 9.87 3.75
N GLY A 169 -7.62 9.21 3.21
CA GLY A 169 -7.52 7.92 2.55
C GLY A 169 -7.19 6.79 3.51
N LEU A 170 -6.66 5.68 2.97
CA LEU A 170 -6.17 4.56 3.75
C LEU A 170 -4.73 4.82 4.17
N GLU A 171 -4.43 4.85 5.46
CA GLU A 171 -3.09 5.05 6.01
C GLU A 171 -2.75 3.99 7.05
N MET A 172 -1.48 3.58 7.10
CA MET A 172 -0.92 2.81 8.20
C MET A 172 -0.22 3.78 9.17
N VAL A 173 -0.54 3.65 10.44
CA VAL A 173 0.10 4.34 11.56
C VAL A 173 0.99 3.34 12.28
N PRO A 174 2.32 3.52 12.26
CA PRO A 174 3.22 2.66 13.00
C PRO A 174 3.02 2.88 14.51
N LEU A 175 2.77 1.80 15.25
CA LEU A 175 2.78 1.79 16.73
C LEU A 175 4.11 1.25 17.28
N THR A 176 4.88 0.57 16.43
CA THR A 176 6.31 0.30 16.58
C THR A 176 7.03 1.10 15.49
N HIS A 177 8.13 1.79 15.84
CA HIS A 177 8.81 2.69 14.91
C HIS A 177 9.29 1.94 13.64
N PRO A 178 9.01 2.45 12.42
CA PRO A 178 9.21 1.69 11.17
C PRO A 178 10.69 1.48 10.79
N ASN A 179 11.62 2.20 11.41
CA ASN A 179 13.06 1.98 11.25
C ASN A 179 13.72 1.31 12.46
N ASP A 180 12.92 0.77 13.39
CA ASP A 180 13.42 0.00 14.54
C ASP A 180 12.86 -1.41 14.56
N LEU A 181 12.56 -1.96 13.38
CA LEU A 181 11.98 -3.29 13.27
C LEU A 181 13.10 -4.34 13.29
N ARG A 182 12.86 -5.42 14.02
CA ARG A 182 13.77 -6.56 14.14
C ARG A 182 13.02 -7.85 13.84
N ALA A 183 13.73 -8.84 13.29
CA ALA A 183 13.16 -10.17 13.10
C ALA A 183 12.69 -10.74 14.45
N ASN A 184 11.57 -11.47 14.44
CA ASN A 184 10.93 -12.13 15.58
C ASN A 184 10.54 -11.24 16.78
N GLU A 185 10.79 -9.94 16.73
CA GLU A 185 10.22 -8.96 17.63
C GLU A 185 8.79 -8.60 17.22
N THR A 186 7.98 -8.18 18.20
CA THR A 186 6.59 -7.81 17.96
C THR A 186 6.52 -6.39 17.41
N MET A 187 6.10 -6.26 16.16
CA MET A 187 5.69 -4.97 15.62
C MET A 187 4.20 -4.75 15.74
N ARG A 188 3.80 -3.49 15.88
CA ARG A 188 2.41 -3.08 15.97
C ARG A 188 2.13 -1.96 14.97
N VAL A 189 0.96 -2.04 14.35
CA VAL A 189 0.46 -1.03 13.41
C VAL A 189 -1.02 -0.78 13.66
N ARG A 190 -1.52 0.38 13.24
CA ARG A 190 -2.95 0.69 13.15
C ARG A 190 -3.28 1.17 11.75
N PHE A 191 -4.33 0.66 11.12
CA PHE A 191 -4.86 1.22 9.89
C PHE A 191 -6.00 2.19 10.15
N LEU A 192 -5.98 3.32 9.44
CA LEU A 192 -7.02 4.33 9.44
C LEU A 192 -7.60 4.49 8.04
N LEU A 193 -8.91 4.72 7.95
CA LEU A 193 -9.57 5.24 6.76
C LEU A 193 -10.13 6.62 7.08
N ASP A 194 -9.63 7.63 6.38
CA ASP A 194 -10.03 9.04 6.55
C ASP A 194 -9.99 9.45 8.05
N GLY A 195 -8.88 9.09 8.71
CA GLY A 195 -8.62 9.39 10.12
C GLY A 195 -9.32 8.49 11.14
N LYS A 196 -10.19 7.56 10.72
CA LYS A 196 -10.92 6.66 11.63
C LYS A 196 -10.29 5.26 11.65
N PRO A 197 -10.17 4.61 12.83
CA PRO A 197 -9.74 3.22 12.92
C PRO A 197 -10.52 2.29 11.98
N LEU A 198 -9.81 1.46 11.23
CA LEU A 198 -10.41 0.55 10.25
C LEU A 198 -10.32 -0.91 10.72
N PRO A 199 -11.38 -1.45 11.36
CA PRO A 199 -11.39 -2.82 11.86
C PRO A 199 -11.60 -3.85 10.74
N ASN A 200 -11.18 -5.09 10.98
CA ASN A 200 -11.35 -6.22 10.07
C ASN A 200 -10.78 -5.98 8.66
N LEU A 201 -9.74 -5.15 8.54
CA LEU A 201 -9.04 -4.90 7.29
C LEU A 201 -8.03 -6.02 7.05
N PRO A 202 -8.15 -6.81 5.97
CA PRO A 202 -7.09 -7.72 5.54
C PRO A 202 -5.93 -6.91 4.96
N PHE A 203 -4.71 -7.29 5.33
CA PHE A 203 -3.48 -6.77 4.73
C PHE A 203 -2.42 -7.87 4.69
N SER A 204 -1.37 -7.66 3.90
CA SER A 204 -0.26 -8.61 3.85
C SER A 204 1.10 -7.94 3.79
N LEU A 205 2.13 -8.68 4.14
CA LEU A 205 3.53 -8.34 3.96
C LEU A 205 4.21 -9.42 3.15
N VAL A 206 5.03 -9.02 2.17
CA VAL A 206 5.80 -9.94 1.34
C VAL A 206 7.28 -9.56 1.45
N PRO A 207 8.16 -10.46 1.91
CA PRO A 207 9.60 -10.20 1.92
C PRO A 207 10.16 -10.11 0.50
N GLY A 208 11.22 -9.34 0.33
CA GLY A 208 12.03 -9.32 -0.87
C GLY A 208 12.75 -10.66 -1.13
N GLY A 209 13.36 -10.75 -2.32
CA GLY A 209 14.18 -11.90 -2.71
C GLY A 209 13.39 -13.15 -3.11
N VAL A 210 12.11 -13.00 -3.50
CA VAL A 210 11.26 -14.10 -4.00
C VAL A 210 11.95 -14.86 -5.15
N ARG A 211 12.61 -14.14 -6.05
CA ARG A 211 13.39 -14.70 -7.16
C ARG A 211 14.42 -15.75 -6.72
N TYR A 212 15.07 -15.54 -5.58
CA TYR A 212 16.10 -16.44 -5.05
C TYR A 212 15.52 -17.50 -4.11
N ARG A 213 14.48 -17.12 -3.33
CA ARG A 213 13.83 -18.01 -2.37
C ARG A 213 12.91 -19.04 -3.03
N GLY A 214 12.37 -18.73 -4.20
CA GLY A 214 11.40 -19.58 -4.92
C GLY A 214 9.97 -19.57 -4.35
N VAL A 215 9.75 -18.95 -3.19
CA VAL A 215 8.43 -18.80 -2.55
C VAL A 215 8.21 -17.36 -2.09
N ALA A 216 6.97 -16.87 -2.20
CA ALA A 216 6.64 -15.48 -1.88
C ALA A 216 6.81 -15.14 -0.40
N GLY A 217 6.59 -16.11 0.50
CA GLY A 217 6.66 -15.86 1.95
C GLY A 217 5.64 -14.83 2.45
N GLU A 218 4.49 -14.72 1.79
CA GLU A 218 3.45 -13.74 2.14
C GLU A 218 2.85 -14.00 3.53
N ILE A 219 2.89 -12.99 4.37
CA ILE A 219 2.31 -12.96 5.71
C ILE A 219 0.96 -12.24 5.60
N ARG A 220 -0.13 -12.94 5.88
CA ARG A 220 -1.49 -12.36 5.84
C ARG A 220 -2.00 -12.10 7.25
N LEU A 221 -2.56 -10.91 7.44
CA LEU A 221 -3.00 -10.40 8.73
C LEU A 221 -4.35 -9.70 8.57
N THR A 222 -5.01 -9.44 9.69
CA THR A 222 -6.27 -8.69 9.73
C THR A 222 -6.27 -7.80 10.97
N THR A 223 -6.77 -6.58 10.82
CA THR A 223 -6.86 -5.65 11.94
C THR A 223 -7.98 -6.03 12.91
N ASP A 224 -7.77 -5.76 14.19
CA ASP A 224 -8.74 -5.96 15.26
C ASP A 224 -9.82 -4.85 15.30
N ALA A 225 -10.66 -4.85 16.34
CA ALA A 225 -11.73 -3.85 16.52
C ALA A 225 -11.23 -2.39 16.65
N LYS A 226 -9.95 -2.19 17.00
CA LYS A 226 -9.31 -0.87 17.09
C LYS A 226 -8.55 -0.51 15.80
N GLY A 227 -8.69 -1.32 14.75
CA GLY A 227 -7.93 -1.17 13.52
C GLY A 227 -6.45 -1.52 13.70
N GLU A 228 -6.07 -2.22 14.77
CA GLU A 228 -4.68 -2.55 15.12
C GLU A 228 -4.32 -3.97 14.72
N ALA A 229 -3.03 -4.23 14.52
CA ALA A 229 -2.49 -5.56 14.38
C ALA A 229 -1.13 -5.65 15.09
N SER A 230 -0.90 -6.76 15.78
CA SER A 230 0.38 -7.09 16.42
C SER A 230 0.90 -8.40 15.85
N PHE A 231 2.13 -8.41 15.33
CA PHE A 231 2.70 -9.57 14.63
C PHE A 231 4.22 -9.52 14.62
N LYS A 232 4.84 -10.62 14.20
CA LYS A 232 6.30 -10.76 14.10
C LYS A 232 6.70 -10.98 12.64
N LEU A 233 7.84 -10.40 12.25
CA LEU A 233 8.46 -10.71 10.97
C LEU A 233 9.47 -11.85 11.13
N PRO A 234 9.38 -12.93 10.35
CA PRO A 234 10.14 -14.15 10.61
C PRO A 234 11.63 -14.05 10.27
N ALA A 235 12.05 -13.03 9.51
CA ALA A 235 13.42 -12.86 9.07
C ALA A 235 13.77 -11.39 8.82
N ALA A 236 15.05 -11.06 8.87
CA ALA A 236 15.55 -9.78 8.39
C ALA A 236 15.32 -9.66 6.88
N ASN A 237 14.69 -8.56 6.45
CA ASN A 237 14.44 -8.27 5.04
C ASN A 237 13.84 -6.88 4.83
N MET A 238 13.77 -6.46 3.57
CA MET A 238 12.79 -5.48 3.11
C MET A 238 11.44 -6.18 2.89
N TYR A 239 10.38 -5.63 3.45
CA TYR A 239 9.01 -6.13 3.36
C TYR A 239 8.13 -5.12 2.64
N TRP A 240 7.40 -5.61 1.65
CA TRP A 240 6.34 -4.86 0.99
C TRP A 240 5.01 -5.14 1.69
N MET A 241 4.52 -4.14 2.43
CA MET A 241 3.21 -4.17 3.06
C MET A 241 2.16 -3.66 2.08
N ASN A 242 1.02 -4.35 1.98
CA ASN A 242 -0.08 -3.96 1.12
C ASN A 242 -1.44 -4.13 1.80
N ALA A 243 -2.30 -3.14 1.61
CA ALA A 243 -3.70 -3.18 2.03
C ALA A 243 -4.59 -2.49 0.99
N ALA A 244 -5.84 -2.92 0.89
CA ALA A 244 -6.83 -2.30 0.03
C ALA A 244 -8.20 -2.23 0.70
N TYR A 245 -8.93 -1.14 0.46
CA TYR A 245 -10.28 -0.95 0.97
C TYR A 245 -11.23 -0.36 -0.10
N PRO A 246 -12.48 -0.85 -0.22
CA PRO A 246 -12.93 -2.13 0.31
C PRO A 246 -12.03 -3.26 -0.22
N PRO A 247 -11.95 -4.40 0.49
CA PRO A 247 -11.20 -5.56 0.01
C PRO A 247 -11.59 -5.89 -1.43
N ASN A 248 -10.60 -6.14 -2.28
CA ASN A 248 -10.81 -6.30 -3.72
C ASN A 248 -11.86 -7.40 -3.98
N PRO A 249 -12.94 -7.16 -4.73
CA PRO A 249 -14.01 -8.14 -4.96
C PRO A 249 -13.60 -9.39 -5.78
N GLY A 250 -12.30 -9.60 -6.02
CA GLY A 250 -11.78 -10.70 -6.83
C GLY A 250 -11.76 -10.37 -8.34
N LYS A 251 -11.34 -11.35 -9.16
CA LYS A 251 -11.41 -11.24 -10.62
C LYS A 251 -12.85 -11.49 -11.07
N GLY A 252 -13.50 -10.47 -11.60
CA GLY A 252 -14.80 -10.54 -12.23
C GLY A 252 -15.23 -9.16 -12.74
N PRO A 253 -16.08 -9.07 -13.78
CA PRO A 253 -16.70 -7.80 -14.14
C PRO A 253 -17.44 -7.23 -12.93
N ALA A 254 -17.30 -5.92 -12.69
CA ALA A 254 -18.12 -5.26 -11.68
C ALA A 254 -19.60 -5.50 -12.05
N PRO A 255 -20.48 -5.77 -11.07
CA PRO A 255 -21.91 -5.95 -11.37
C PRO A 255 -22.44 -4.74 -12.14
N ASP A 256 -23.18 -4.96 -13.23
CA ASP A 256 -23.84 -3.90 -14.00
C ASP A 256 -24.74 -3.01 -13.12
N ASN A 257 -25.16 -3.53 -11.97
CA ASN A 257 -26.05 -2.89 -10.99
C ASN A 257 -25.32 -2.28 -9.79
N GLY A 258 -24.00 -2.04 -9.85
CA GLY A 258 -23.23 -1.47 -8.74
C GLY A 258 -23.68 -0.05 -8.32
N PRO A 259 -23.01 0.60 -7.38
CA PRO A 259 -23.26 2.03 -7.11
C PRO A 259 -22.80 2.91 -8.29
N ALA A 260 -23.41 4.10 -8.42
CA ALA A 260 -23.00 5.11 -9.41
C ALA A 260 -21.58 5.64 -9.15
N GLU A 261 -21.16 5.65 -7.89
CA GLU A 261 -19.81 6.00 -7.46
C GLU A 261 -19.21 4.86 -6.63
N THR A 262 -18.00 4.42 -6.98
CA THR A 262 -17.20 3.49 -6.18
C THR A 262 -15.92 4.18 -5.75
N ARG A 263 -15.57 4.08 -4.46
CA ARG A 263 -14.26 4.51 -3.95
C ARG A 263 -13.41 3.28 -3.61
N ARG A 264 -12.16 3.31 -4.05
CA ARG A 264 -11.14 2.31 -3.76
C ARG A 264 -9.94 3.00 -3.15
N TYR A 265 -9.32 2.37 -2.18
CA TYR A 265 -8.15 2.85 -1.49
C TYR A 265 -7.11 1.75 -1.52
N ALA A 266 -5.88 2.10 -1.86
CA ALA A 266 -4.74 1.20 -1.82
C ALA A 266 -3.64 1.84 -0.98
N TYR A 267 -3.08 1.06 -0.07
CA TYR A 267 -1.93 1.43 0.74
C TYR A 267 -0.79 0.48 0.44
N THR A 268 0.41 1.04 0.34
CA THR A 268 1.64 0.26 0.21
C THR A 268 2.74 0.93 1.02
N ALA A 269 3.53 0.12 1.73
CA ALA A 269 4.75 0.59 2.39
C ALA A 269 5.89 -0.39 2.19
N THR A 270 7.11 0.13 2.06
CA THR A 270 8.34 -0.66 2.20
C THR A 270 8.89 -0.46 3.61
N LEU A 271 9.12 -1.55 4.32
CA LEU A 271 9.61 -1.57 5.70
C LEU A 271 10.83 -2.49 5.80
N GLU A 272 11.87 -2.10 6.51
CA GLU A 272 13.03 -2.95 6.77
C GLU A 272 12.94 -3.55 8.16
N ALA A 273 13.12 -4.87 8.26
CA ALA A 273 13.44 -5.54 9.52
C ALA A 273 14.89 -5.96 9.51
N LEU A 274 15.63 -5.55 10.54
CA LEU A 274 17.03 -5.95 10.76
C LEU A 274 17.10 -7.30 11.52
N PRO A 275 18.26 -7.96 11.55
CA PRO A 275 18.49 -9.11 12.42
C PRO A 275 18.26 -8.78 13.89
N GLU A 276 17.91 -9.78 14.71
CA GLU A 276 17.87 -9.69 16.18
C GLU A 276 19.19 -9.19 16.78
#